data_AF-A0A6V7KQX0-F1
#
_entry.id   AF-A0A6V7KQX0-F1
#
_cell.length_a   1.000
_cell.length_b   1.000
_cell.length_c   1.000
_cell.angle_alpha   90.00
_cell.angle_beta   90.00
_cell.angle_gamma   90.00
#
_symmetry.space_group_name_H-M   'P 1'
#
loop_
_entity.id
_entity.type
_entity.pdbx_description
1 polymer ?
#
loop_
_entity_poly.entity_id
_entity_poly.type
_entity_poly.pdbx_seq_one_letter_code
_entity_poly.pdbx_strand_id
1 'polypeptide(L)' 'IASPSIDSFSTLAEQDTSDFPVDNRDLQVKIDNPQKHLETLETFITFRITTR' A
#
# COMPACT_ATOMS: atom_id res chain seq x y z
N ILE A 1 10.71 19.50 -14.45
CA ILE A 1 10.26 18.75 -13.25
C ILE A 1 9.55 17.52 -13.81
N ALA A 2 10.21 16.37 -13.82
CA ALA A 2 9.65 15.14 -14.39
C ALA A 2 8.88 14.39 -13.29
N SER A 3 7.58 14.19 -13.48
CA SER A 3 6.74 13.43 -12.57
C SER A 3 7.14 11.94 -12.61
N PRO A 4 7.22 11.24 -11.47
CA PRO A 4 7.61 9.84 -11.46
C PRO A 4 6.53 9.00 -12.15
N SER A 5 6.93 8.19 -13.13
CA SER A 5 6.05 7.35 -13.95
C SER A 5 5.48 6.18 -13.13
N ILE A 6 4.20 5.88 -13.36
CA ILE A 6 3.44 4.81 -12.67
C ILE A 6 4.01 3.40 -12.92
N ASP A 7 4.94 3.27 -13.85
CA ASP A 7 5.61 2.01 -14.21
C ASP A 7 6.70 1.58 -13.21
N SER A 8 7.00 2.41 -12.20
CA SER A 8 7.93 2.06 -11.11
C SER A 8 7.26 1.28 -9.95
N PHE A 9 6.02 0.81 -10.12
CA PHE A 9 5.41 -0.12 -9.18
C PHE A 9 5.96 -1.52 -9.44
N SER A 10 6.83 -1.98 -8.54
CA SER A 10 7.29 -3.37 -8.52
C SER A 10 6.08 -4.28 -8.37
N THR A 11 5.72 -4.99 -9.43
CA THR A 11 4.84 -6.15 -9.37
C THR A 11 5.60 -7.29 -8.71
N LEU A 12 5.94 -7.14 -7.42
CA LEU A 12 6.24 -8.31 -6.61
C LEU A 12 4.94 -9.11 -6.62
N ALA A 13 4.96 -10.20 -7.39
CA ALA A 13 3.92 -11.22 -7.38
C ALA A 13 3.48 -11.43 -5.95
N GLU A 14 2.16 -11.50 -5.73
CA GLU A 14 1.49 -11.75 -4.46
C GLU A 14 2.32 -12.70 -3.61
N GLN A 15 3.21 -12.13 -2.79
CA GLN A 15 4.13 -12.93 -2.01
C GLN A 15 3.26 -13.42 -0.88
N ASP A 16 2.88 -14.70 -0.92
CA ASP A 16 2.18 -15.38 0.17
C ASP A 16 2.92 -15.03 1.47
N THR A 17 2.37 -14.06 2.20
CA THR A 17 2.97 -13.50 3.43
C THR A 17 2.93 -14.50 4.58
N SER A 18 2.48 -15.73 4.33
CA SER A 18 2.24 -16.78 5.32
C SER A 18 3.53 -17.37 5.92
N ASP A 19 4.68 -17.25 5.25
CA ASP A 19 5.87 -18.05 5.60
C ASP A 19 7.06 -17.25 6.15
N PHE A 20 6.93 -15.95 6.39
CA PHE A 20 7.94 -15.24 7.18
C PHE A 20 7.70 -15.52 8.67
N PRO A 21 8.69 -16.01 9.43
CA PRO A 21 8.56 -16.12 10.88
C PRO A 21 8.39 -14.71 11.43
N VAL A 22 7.14 -14.35 11.70
CA VAL A 22 6.78 -13.06 12.26
C VAL A 22 7.31 -13.04 13.69
N ASP A 23 8.47 -12.40 13.87
CA ASP A 23 9.00 -12.12 15.20
C ASP A 23 7.96 -11.21 15.89
N ASN A 24 7.17 -11.76 16.82
CA ASN A 24 6.01 -11.10 17.44
C ASN A 24 6.36 -9.85 18.28
N ARG A 25 7.61 -9.39 18.20
CA ARG A 25 8.12 -8.20 18.87
C ARG A 25 8.03 -6.96 17.99
N ASP A 26 7.93 -7.13 16.68
CA ASP A 26 7.86 -6.03 15.73
C ASP A 26 6.41 -5.59 15.46
N LEU A 27 6.22 -4.28 15.23
CA LEU A 27 4.93 -3.70 14.88
C LEU A 27 4.53 -4.18 13.49
N GLN A 28 3.44 -4.95 13.41
CA GLN A 28 2.92 -5.41 12.14
C GLN A 28 2.01 -4.35 11.56
N VAL A 29 2.24 -3.96 10.30
CA VAL A 29 1.43 -2.97 9.59
C VAL A 29 0.90 -3.60 8.31
N LYS A 30 -0.43 -3.60 8.16
CA LYS A 30 -1.10 -3.94 6.92
C LYS A 30 -1.65 -2.67 6.29
N ILE A 31 -1.39 -2.51 5.00
CA ILE A 31 -1.99 -1.45 4.18
C ILE A 31 -2.98 -2.13 3.24
N ASP A 32 -4.23 -1.68 3.25
CA ASP A 32 -5.22 -2.19 2.32
C ASP A 32 -5.19 -1.44 0.99
N ASN A 33 -5.93 -1.97 0.01
CA ASN A 33 -6.01 -1.38 -1.31
C ASN A 33 -6.48 0.09 -1.21
N PRO A 34 -5.70 1.05 -1.75
CA PRO A 34 -6.05 2.46 -1.66
C PRO A 34 -7.34 2.78 -2.42
N GLN A 35 -8.12 3.71 -1.88
CA GLN A 35 -9.34 4.20 -2.52
C GLN A 35 -9.07 5.55 -3.17
N LYS A 36 -9.31 5.65 -4.47
CA LYS A 36 -9.20 6.90 -5.23
C LYS A 36 -10.55 7.58 -5.30
N HIS A 37 -10.59 8.86 -4.91
CA HIS A 37 -11.77 9.70 -4.99
C HIS A 37 -11.55 10.78 -6.03
N LEU A 38 -12.47 10.88 -7.00
CA LEU A 38 -12.46 11.85 -8.09
C LEU A 38 -13.68 12.75 -7.93
N GLU A 39 -13.47 13.96 -7.45
CA GLU A 39 -14.49 15.01 -7.38
C GLU A 39 -14.18 16.10 -8.41
N THR A 40 -15.18 16.90 -8.78
CA THR A 40 -15.08 17.87 -9.89
C THR A 40 -13.92 18.87 -9.71
N LEU A 41 -13.52 19.16 -8.47
CA LEU A 41 -12.47 20.12 -8.15
C LEU A 41 -11.35 19.54 -7.27
N GLU A 42 -11.50 18.32 -6.77
CA GLU A 42 -10.56 17.73 -5.82
C GLU A 42 -10.31 16.25 -6.14
N THR A 43 -9.09 15.80 -5.89
CA THR A 43 -8.70 14.40 -6.06
C THR A 43 -7.83 14.00 -4.89
N PHE A 44 -8.23 12.95 -4.19
CA PHE A 44 -7.46 12.40 -3.08
C PHE A 44 -7.45 10.87 -3.10
N ILE A 45 -6.46 10.30 -2.43
CA ILE A 45 -6.27 8.86 -2.29
C ILE A 45 -6.29 8.54 -0.79
N THR A 46 -7.16 7.63 -0.40
CA THR A 46 -7.32 7.18 0.98
C THR A 46 -6.62 5.84 1.17
N PHE A 47 -5.79 5.74 2.22
CA PHE A 47 -5.17 4.49 2.64
C PHE A 47 -5.79 4.05 3.96
N ARG A 48 -6.05 2.75 4.09
CA ARG A 48 -6.40 2.16 5.37
C ARG A 48 -5.22 1.38 5.90
N ILE A 49 -4.76 1.77 7.10
CA ILE A 49 -3.61 1.18 7.78
C ILE A 49 -4.12 0.45 9.02
N THR A 50 -3.77 -0.82 9.15
CA THR A 50 -4.09 -1.65 10.32
C THR A 50 -2.80 -2.06 10.99
N THR A 51 -2.70 -1.88 12.30
CA THR A 51 -1.55 -2.32 13.09
C THR A 51 -1.91 -3.45 14.04
N ARG A 52 -0.99 -4.39 14.27
CA ARG A 52 -1.10 -5.44 15.29
C ARG A 52 0.13 -5.45 16.19
#